data_AF-A0A2H9SWQ7-F1
#
_entry.id   AF-A0A2H9SWQ7-F1
#
_cell.length_a   1.000
_cell.length_b   1.000
_cell.length_c   1.000
_cell.angle_alpha   90.00
_cell.angle_beta   90.00
_cell.angle_gamma   90.00
#
_symmetry.space_group_name_H-M   'P 1'
#
loop_
_entity.id
_entity.type
_entity.pdbx_description
1 polymer ?
#
loop_
_entity_poly.entity_id
_entity_poly.type
_entity_poly.pdbx_seq_one_letter_code
_entity_poly.pdbx_strand_id
1 'polypeptide(L)'
;MDTEIDKRISAKVFIGYRFHAELKMLLTQSKEWKQTVIAHEDTLCEVHYQQKDFIGMFIPEAKTTLQELRQYEELILKKLYAYCPNLEIETLKLSIFPQIFIN
;
A
#
# COMPACT_ATOMS: atom_id res chain seq x y z
N MET A 1 4.21 -4.18 -33.26
CA MET A 1 5.61 -3.67 -33.19
C MET A 1 5.59 -2.72 -32.00
N ASP A 2 5.70 -3.28 -30.80
CA ASP A 2 5.62 -2.51 -29.57
C ASP A 2 6.99 -1.87 -29.36
N THR A 3 7.04 -0.57 -29.65
CA THR A 3 8.25 0.25 -29.63
C THR A 3 8.86 0.31 -28.22
N GLU A 4 10.20 0.37 -28.13
CA GLU A 4 11.01 0.42 -26.88
C GLU A 4 10.52 1.37 -25.77
N ILE A 5 9.67 2.35 -26.12
CA ILE A 5 8.99 3.28 -25.20
C ILE A 5 8.14 2.51 -24.17
N ASP A 6 7.49 1.41 -24.57
CA ASP A 6 6.60 0.63 -23.68
C ASP A 6 7.33 -0.05 -22.52
N LYS A 7 8.67 -0.18 -22.57
CA LYS A 7 9.47 -0.74 -21.47
C LYS A 7 9.89 0.28 -20.42
N ARG A 8 9.81 1.59 -20.72
CA ARG A 8 10.26 2.67 -19.81
C ARG A 8 9.17 3.16 -18.89
N ILE A 9 7.90 2.89 -19.19
CA ILE A 9 6.78 3.35 -18.37
C ILE A 9 5.99 2.13 -17.93
N SER A 10 5.85 1.95 -16.62
CA SER A 10 4.96 0.92 -16.07
C SER A 10 3.91 1.58 -15.18
N ALA A 11 2.65 1.14 -15.30
CA ALA A 11 1.57 1.58 -14.43
C ALA A 11 1.19 0.42 -13.50
N LYS A 12 1.10 0.70 -12.20
CA LYS A 12 0.58 -0.25 -11.21
C LYS A 12 -0.60 0.38 -10.48
N VAL A 13 -1.54 -0.42 -10.04
CA VAL A 13 -2.62 0.05 -9.16
C VAL A 13 -2.16 -0.09 -7.72
N PHE A 14 -2.27 0.99 -6.96
CA PHE A 14 -2.08 0.98 -5.52
C PHE A 14 -3.43 0.94 -4.82
N ILE A 15 -3.51 0.14 -3.76
CA ILE A 15 -4.64 0.08 -2.84
C ILE A 15 -4.11 0.22 -1.41
N GLY A 16 -4.73 1.10 -0.63
CA GLY A 16 -4.28 1.34 0.74
C GLY A 16 -5.04 2.43 1.46
N TYR A 17 -4.55 2.77 2.64
CA TYR A 17 -5.14 3.76 3.52
C TYR A 17 -4.25 5.00 3.61
N ARG A 18 -4.87 6.15 3.85
CA ARG A 18 -4.10 7.38 4.07
C ARG A 18 -3.29 7.23 5.35
N PHE A 19 -2.00 7.52 5.24
CA PHE A 19 -1.05 7.38 6.32
C PHE A 19 -1.06 8.64 7.20
N HIS A 20 -2.07 8.73 8.06
CA HIS A 20 -2.24 9.82 9.00
C HIS A 20 -1.19 9.79 10.12
N ALA A 21 -0.96 10.94 10.76
CA ALA A 21 0.08 11.09 11.78
C ALA A 21 -0.02 10.06 12.92
N GLU A 22 -1.24 9.70 13.32
CA GLU A 22 -1.50 8.69 14.34
C GLU A 22 -1.08 7.29 13.89
N LEU A 23 -1.51 6.84 12.70
CA LEU A 23 -1.09 5.56 12.14
C LEU A 23 0.43 5.50 11.97
N LYS A 24 1.05 6.63 11.57
CA LYS A 24 2.51 6.76 11.45
C LYS A 24 3.21 6.64 12.80
N MET A 25 2.66 7.25 13.84
CA MET A 25 3.16 7.12 15.19
C MET A 25 3.05 5.67 15.70
N LEU A 26 1.91 5.00 15.49
CA LEU A 26 1.69 3.62 15.91
C LEU A 26 2.64 2.64 15.20
N LEU A 27 2.82 2.79 13.88
CA LEU A 27 3.74 1.94 13.11
C LEU A 27 5.20 2.20 13.44
N THR A 28 5.59 3.45 13.70
CA THR A 28 6.91 3.74 14.27
C THR A 28 7.05 3.27 15.72
N GLN A 29 5.96 2.97 16.40
CA GLN A 29 5.84 2.17 17.63
C GLN A 29 6.38 0.74 17.47
N SER A 30 5.93 0.08 16.39
CA SER A 30 6.16 -1.34 16.13
C SER A 30 7.61 -1.67 15.76
N LYS A 31 8.21 -2.63 16.46
CA LYS A 31 9.56 -3.11 16.14
C LYS A 31 9.54 -4.00 14.90
N GLU A 32 8.49 -4.81 14.78
CA GLU A 32 8.24 -5.73 13.69
C GLU A 32 8.10 -4.97 12.37
N TRP A 33 7.29 -3.90 12.34
CA TRP A 33 7.18 -3.03 11.18
C TRP A 33 8.53 -2.44 10.76
N LYS A 34 9.30 -1.90 11.72
CA LYS A 34 10.62 -1.33 11.42
C LYS A 34 11.57 -2.36 10.81
N GLN A 35 11.59 -3.57 11.34
CA GLN A 35 12.42 -4.65 10.81
C GLN A 35 11.99 -5.02 9.39
N THR A 36 10.69 -5.16 9.16
CA THR A 36 10.12 -5.43 7.85
C THR A 36 10.48 -4.37 6.81
N VAL A 37 10.37 -3.08 7.15
CA VAL A 37 10.72 -1.97 6.25
C VAL A 37 12.21 -2.01 5.89
N ILE A 38 13.08 -2.32 6.86
CA ILE A 38 14.53 -2.42 6.61
C ILE A 38 14.85 -3.62 5.72
N ALA A 39 14.23 -4.78 6.00
CA ALA A 39 14.51 -6.04 5.31
C ALA A 39 13.81 -6.14 3.94
N HIS A 40 12.83 -5.27 3.65
CA HIS A 40 12.00 -5.32 2.44
C HIS A 40 11.26 -6.67 2.27
N GLU A 41 10.86 -7.28 3.39
CA GLU A 41 10.31 -8.65 3.43
C GLU A 41 8.78 -8.72 3.32
N ASP A 42 8.09 -7.59 3.42
CA ASP A 42 6.63 -7.52 3.32
C ASP A 42 6.20 -6.76 2.07
N THR A 43 4.98 -7.03 1.65
CA THR A 43 4.30 -6.41 0.52
C THR A 43 3.64 -5.08 0.88
N LEU A 44 3.44 -4.79 2.17
CA LEU A 44 2.96 -3.51 2.67
C LEU A 44 4.05 -2.46 2.50
N CYS A 45 3.72 -1.36 1.84
CA CYS A 45 4.66 -0.28 1.52
C CYS A 45 4.02 1.09 1.73
N GLU A 46 4.89 2.07 1.99
CA GLU A 46 4.53 3.48 2.06
C GLU A 46 4.71 4.13 0.69
N VAL A 47 3.72 4.88 0.23
CA VAL A 47 3.77 5.62 -1.04
C VAL A 47 3.32 7.06 -0.86
N HIS A 48 3.92 7.97 -1.62
CA HIS A 48 3.53 9.38 -1.66
C HIS A 48 2.69 9.66 -2.91
N TYR A 49 1.47 10.15 -2.75
CA TYR A 49 0.55 10.47 -3.85
C TYR A 49 -0.25 11.74 -3.55
N GLN A 50 -0.26 12.70 -4.49
CA GLN A 50 -0.98 13.97 -4.35
C GLN A 50 -0.75 14.68 -2.99
N GLN A 51 0.52 14.84 -2.59
CA GLN A 51 0.93 15.48 -1.34
C GLN A 51 0.47 14.76 -0.05
N LYS A 52 0.11 13.48 -0.16
CA LYS A 52 -0.33 12.65 0.95
C LYS A 52 0.46 11.35 0.96
N ASP A 53 0.76 10.86 2.16
CA ASP A 53 1.35 9.55 2.34
C ASP A 53 0.23 8.51 2.48
N PHE A 54 0.47 7.32 1.95
CA PHE A 54 -0.43 6.17 2.02
C PHE A 54 0.37 4.94 2.41
N ILE A 55 -0.31 3.99 3.05
CA ILE A 55 0.24 2.68 3.35
C ILE A 55 -0.68 1.61 2.78
N GLY A 56 -0.09 0.62 2.11
CA GLY A 56 -0.87 -0.36 1.36
C GLY A 56 0.00 -1.21 0.46
N MET A 57 -0.58 -1.68 -0.65
CA MET A 57 0.05 -2.67 -1.51
C MET A 57 -0.17 -2.30 -2.98
N PHE A 58 0.78 -2.67 -3.83
CA PHE A 58 0.58 -2.68 -5.27
C PHE A 58 -0.12 -3.97 -5.69
N ILE A 59 -1.14 -3.83 -6.52
CA ILE A 59 -1.85 -4.97 -7.10
C ILE A 59 -1.00 -5.50 -8.27
N PRO A 60 -0.62 -6.80 -8.26
CA PRO A 60 0.27 -7.38 -9.25
C PRO A 60 -0.38 -7.53 -10.64
N GLU A 61 -1.70 -7.58 -10.71
CA GLU A 61 -2.45 -7.93 -11.92
C GLU A 61 -3.06 -6.70 -12.60
N ALA A 62 -3.01 -6.66 -13.94
CA ALA A 62 -3.57 -5.56 -14.74
C ALA A 62 -5.12 -5.55 -14.77
N LYS A 63 -5.76 -6.66 -14.38
CA LYS A 63 -7.21 -6.80 -14.26
C LYS A 63 -7.52 -7.31 -12.87
N THR A 64 -8.31 -6.55 -12.12
CA THR A 64 -8.70 -6.91 -10.76
C THR A 64 -10.20 -6.70 -10.62
N THR A 65 -10.88 -7.72 -10.11
CA THR A 65 -12.29 -7.70 -9.81
C THR A 65 -12.57 -6.96 -8.51
N LEU A 66 -13.81 -6.52 -8.31
CA LEU A 66 -14.24 -5.93 -7.04
C LEU A 66 -14.06 -6.86 -5.84
N GLN A 67 -14.20 -8.18 -6.05
CA GLN A 67 -14.02 -9.17 -5.00
C GLN A 67 -12.54 -9.27 -4.59
N GLU A 68 -11.62 -9.28 -5.54
CA GLU A 68 -10.19 -9.28 -5.26
C GLU A 68 -9.75 -7.99 -4.57
N LEU A 69 -10.31 -6.83 -4.95
CA LEU A 69 -10.04 -5.58 -4.24
C LEU A 69 -10.40 -5.65 -2.75
N ARG A 70 -11.50 -6.32 -2.40
CA ARG A 70 -11.88 -6.56 -0.99
C ARG A 70 -10.90 -7.50 -0.29
N GLN A 71 -10.39 -8.51 -0.99
CA GLN A 71 -9.37 -9.41 -0.43
C GLN A 71 -8.06 -8.67 -0.15
N TYR A 72 -7.65 -7.75 -1.04
CA TYR A 72 -6.50 -6.89 -0.79
C TYR A 72 -6.74 -5.94 0.39
N GLU A 73 -7.93 -5.37 0.49
CA GLU A 73 -8.31 -4.54 1.65
C GLU A 73 -8.20 -5.32 2.97
N GLU A 74 -8.81 -6.51 3.05
CA GLU A 74 -8.74 -7.39 4.22
C GLU A 74 -7.29 -7.79 4.55
N LEU A 75 -6.48 -8.06 3.54
CA LEU A 75 -5.06 -8.40 3.71
C LEU A 75 -4.25 -7.24 4.29
N ILE A 76 -4.48 -6.03 3.79
CA ILE A 76 -3.83 -4.80 4.30
C ILE A 76 -4.22 -4.59 5.76
N LEU A 77 -5.52 -4.68 6.09
CA LEU A 77 -6.00 -4.52 7.46
C LEU A 77 -5.42 -5.58 8.40
N LYS A 78 -5.36 -6.84 7.97
CA LYS A 78 -4.75 -7.93 8.74
C LYS A 78 -3.28 -7.64 9.04
N LYS A 79 -2.52 -7.14 8.07
CA LYS A 79 -1.11 -6.75 8.26
C LYS A 79 -0.98 -5.55 9.20
N LEU A 80 -1.78 -4.52 8.98
CA LEU A 80 -1.80 -3.34 9.86
C LEU A 80 -2.10 -3.72 11.32
N TYR A 81 -3.06 -4.61 11.56
CA TYR A 81 -3.35 -5.11 12.92
C TYR A 81 -2.24 -5.97 13.51
N ALA A 82 -1.52 -6.74 12.69
CA ALA A 82 -0.37 -7.50 13.16
C ALA A 82 0.73 -6.58 13.71
N TYR A 83 0.90 -5.40 13.12
CA TYR A 83 1.85 -4.39 13.59
C TYR A 83 1.27 -3.45 14.66
N CYS A 84 -0.03 -3.18 14.61
CA CYS A 84 -0.72 -2.20 15.45
C CYS A 84 -2.07 -2.77 15.92
N PRO A 85 -2.10 -3.60 16.98
CA PRO A 85 -3.33 -4.26 17.43
C PRO A 85 -4.44 -3.31 17.89
N ASN A 86 -4.07 -2.11 18.36
CA ASN A 86 -5.00 -1.10 18.88
C ASN A 86 -5.44 -0.09 17.80
N LEU A 87 -5.28 -0.41 16.53
CA LEU A 87 -5.63 0.50 15.43
C LEU A 87 -7.15 0.65 15.30
N GLU A 88 -7.66 1.89 15.41
CA GLU A 88 -9.08 2.18 15.19
C GLU A 88 -9.38 2.33 13.68
N ILE A 89 -9.91 1.26 13.07
CA ILE A 89 -10.20 1.20 11.62
C ILE A 89 -11.26 2.19 11.16
N GLU A 90 -12.22 2.56 12.01
CA GLU A 90 -13.40 3.34 11.62
C GLU A 90 -13.05 4.72 11.00
N THR A 91 -11.82 5.18 11.21
CA THR A 91 -11.28 6.44 10.66
C THR A 91 -10.58 6.26 9.30
N LEU A 92 -10.30 5.03 8.89
CA LEU A 92 -9.50 4.74 7.71
C LEU A 92 -10.35 4.66 6.45
N LYS A 93 -10.10 5.58 5.51
CA LYS A 93 -10.73 5.56 4.20
C LYS A 93 -9.83 4.85 3.19
N LEU A 94 -10.31 3.74 2.63
CA LEU A 94 -9.63 3.05 1.53
C LEU A 94 -9.47 3.98 0.34
N SER A 95 -8.28 3.95 -0.25
CA SER A 95 -7.90 4.72 -1.42
C SER A 95 -7.31 3.77 -2.47
N ILE A 96 -7.75 3.93 -3.72
CA ILE A 96 -7.28 3.16 -4.86
C ILE A 96 -6.89 4.15 -5.96
N PHE A 97 -5.68 4.06 -6.47
CA PHE A 97 -5.20 4.95 -7.52
C PHE A 97 -4.11 4.30 -8.39
N PRO A 98 -3.99 4.71 -9.67
CA PRO A 98 -2.88 4.29 -10.50
C PRO A 98 -1.61 5.07 -10.12
N GLN A 99 -0.47 4.39 -10.15
CA GLN A 99 0.85 4.98 -9.99
C GLN A 99 1.72 4.60 -11.19
N ILE A 100 2.29 5.63 -11.81
CA ILE A 100 3.13 5.52 -13.01
C ILE A 100 4.60 5.56 -12.56
N PHE A 101 5.36 4.59 -13.02
CA PHE A 101 6.79 4.45 -12.79
C PHE A 101 7.52 4.68 -14.11
N ILE A 102 8.57 5.50 -14.06
CA ILE A 102 9.49 5.72 -15.17
C ILE A 102 10.78 4.96 -14.83
N ASN A 103 11.12 3.99 -15.66
CA ASN A 103 12.29 3.11 -15.53
C ASN A 103 13.46 3.61 -16.39
#